data_AF-A0ABD5ISA5-F1
#
_entry.id   AF-A0ABD5ISA5-F1
#
_cell.length_a   1.000
_cell.length_b   1.000
_cell.length_c   1.000
_cell.angle_alpha   90.00
_cell.angle_beta   90.00
_cell.angle_gamma   90.00
#
_symmetry.space_group_name_H-M   'P 1'
#
loop_
_entity.id
_entity.type
_entity.pdbx_description
1 polymer ?
#
loop_
_entity_poly.entity_id
_entity_poly.type
_entity_poly.pdbx_seq_one_letter_code
_entity_poly.pdbx_strand_id
1 'polypeptide(L)'
;MRNLTVNGSALTSGGTFRNVTIRGDATISGDVQCAKWKVFGNADVSGNMTAEWLNIFGQANIRGNVHVKTIKLFGQADIRGNTNVDDMRLRGAAHIQGNITGGAIHGYGEMNVSGDCETESFSVKGVVQIANTLNAERVDLSLYFADSRISEIGGKTIRVKRSKWNVMNLFKGMANTSARLMTEIVEGDEIYLEHTSAQIVRGDRIIIGPGCDIELIEYQTSLQQSERAVVKEKRKI
;
A
#
# COMPACT_ATOMS: atom_id res chain seq x y z
N MET A 1 5.14 21.97 26.13
CA MET A 1 5.32 21.84 24.67
C MET A 1 4.41 22.81 23.93
N ARG A 2 4.93 23.52 22.93
CA ARG A 2 4.18 24.51 22.13
C ARG A 2 3.46 23.86 20.94
N ASN A 3 2.46 24.53 20.37
CA ASN A 3 1.82 24.14 19.11
C ASN A 3 2.43 24.93 17.95
N LEU A 4 2.41 24.35 16.75
CA LEU A 4 2.70 25.05 15.49
C LEU A 4 1.41 25.10 14.65
N THR A 5 0.96 26.30 14.31
CA THR A 5 -0.16 26.51 13.39
C THR A 5 0.32 27.41 12.25
N VAL A 6 0.18 26.93 11.02
CA VAL A 6 0.45 27.71 9.81
C VAL A 6 -0.88 28.01 9.13
N ASN A 7 -1.19 29.29 8.91
CA ASN A 7 -2.30 29.74 8.07
C ASN A 7 -1.68 30.59 6.95
N GLY A 8 -1.88 30.20 5.68
CA GLY A 8 -1.13 30.77 4.56
C GLY A 8 0.24 30.09 4.39
N SER A 9 1.28 30.84 4.05
CA SER A 9 2.61 30.27 3.76
C SER A 9 3.60 30.51 4.91
N ALA A 10 4.40 29.52 5.28
CA ALA A 10 5.43 29.66 6.31
C ALA A 10 6.69 28.84 6.01
N LEU A 11 7.84 29.41 6.35
CA LEU A 11 9.10 28.70 6.50
C LEU A 11 9.45 28.67 7.98
N THR A 12 9.68 27.47 8.53
CA THR A 12 10.03 27.28 9.94
C THR A 12 11.14 26.26 10.09
N SER A 13 11.89 26.35 11.18
CA SER A 13 12.74 25.23 11.62
C SER A 13 11.86 24.09 12.15
N GLY A 14 12.43 22.88 12.13
CA GLY A 14 11.93 21.72 12.84
C GLY A 14 11.99 21.89 14.36
N GLY A 15 11.66 20.82 15.07
CA GLY A 15 11.70 20.72 16.53
C GLY A 15 10.55 19.91 17.11
N THR A 16 10.41 20.00 18.43
CA THR A 16 9.38 19.27 19.18
C THR A 16 8.16 20.15 19.45
N PHE A 17 6.98 19.64 19.09
CA PHE A 17 5.70 20.30 19.24
C PHE A 17 4.70 19.38 19.94
N ARG A 18 3.65 19.94 20.53
CA ARG A 18 2.50 19.13 20.97
C ARG A 18 1.64 18.79 19.76
N ASN A 19 1.13 19.82 19.07
CA ASN A 19 0.36 19.68 17.84
C ASN A 19 0.95 20.56 16.74
N VAL A 20 0.93 20.04 15.51
CA VAL A 20 1.28 20.79 14.30
C VAL A 20 0.05 20.79 13.38
N THR A 21 -0.39 21.96 12.91
CA THR A 21 -1.51 22.10 11.97
C THR A 21 -1.15 23.04 10.83
N ILE A 22 -1.22 22.55 9.60
CA ILE A 22 -0.89 23.31 8.39
C ILE A 22 -2.16 23.57 7.57
N ARG A 23 -2.55 24.84 7.41
CA ARG A 23 -3.67 25.34 6.61
C ARG A 23 -3.15 26.34 5.56
N GLY A 24 -2.41 25.82 4.60
CA GLY A 24 -1.69 26.57 3.58
C GLY A 24 -0.41 25.82 3.24
N ASP A 25 0.69 26.51 3.01
CA ASP A 25 1.96 25.93 2.58
C ASP A 25 3.01 26.06 3.68
N ALA A 26 3.63 24.96 4.08
CA ALA A 26 4.67 24.99 5.10
C ALA A 26 5.92 24.25 4.65
N THR A 27 7.06 24.94 4.68
CA THR A 27 8.38 24.30 4.59
C THR A 27 8.98 24.23 5.99
N ILE A 28 9.33 23.01 6.42
CA ILE A 28 9.92 22.73 7.72
C ILE A 28 11.35 22.23 7.53
N SER A 29 12.30 23.03 8.01
CA SER A 29 13.74 22.77 7.91
C SER A 29 14.21 21.96 9.11
N GLY A 30 14.50 20.67 8.91
CA GLY A 30 14.89 19.73 9.96
C GLY A 30 13.76 18.80 10.42
N ASP A 31 14.05 18.06 11.50
CA ASP A 31 13.18 17.01 12.03
C ASP A 31 11.96 17.59 12.76
N VAL A 32 10.85 16.86 12.73
CA VAL A 32 9.63 17.21 13.46
C VAL A 32 9.24 16.07 14.37
N GLN A 33 9.07 16.39 15.65
CA GLN A 33 8.50 15.47 16.63
C GLN A 33 7.22 16.08 17.20
N CYS A 34 6.10 15.37 17.13
CA CYS A 34 4.88 15.86 17.78
C CYS A 34 3.90 14.76 18.19
N ALA A 35 2.92 15.06 19.03
CA ALA A 35 1.86 14.08 19.30
C ALA A 35 0.93 13.96 18.07
N LYS A 36 0.58 15.09 17.46
CA LYS A 36 -0.40 15.13 16.37
C LYS A 36 -0.02 16.13 15.28
N TRP A 37 0.05 15.65 14.05
CA TRP A 37 0.26 16.45 12.86
C TRP A 37 -0.96 16.38 11.93
N LYS A 38 -1.45 17.55 11.52
CA LYS A 38 -2.57 17.71 10.59
C LYS A 38 -2.15 18.59 9.42
N VAL A 39 -2.28 18.09 8.19
CA VAL A 39 -1.95 18.82 6.97
C VAL A 39 -3.20 18.95 6.11
N PHE A 40 -3.72 20.17 5.98
CA PHE A 40 -4.86 20.48 5.10
C PHE A 40 -4.44 21.09 3.76
N GLY A 41 -3.30 21.81 3.72
CA GLY A 41 -2.69 22.30 2.50
C GLY A 41 -1.48 21.46 2.12
N ASN A 42 -0.31 22.09 1.94
CA ASN A 42 0.93 21.43 1.54
C ASN A 42 1.97 21.55 2.65
N ALA A 43 2.71 20.47 2.90
CA ALA A 43 3.82 20.49 3.84
C ALA A 43 5.06 19.79 3.28
N ASP A 44 6.19 20.49 3.26
CA ASP A 44 7.50 19.97 2.89
C ASP A 44 8.39 19.88 4.14
N VAL A 45 8.75 18.66 4.54
CA VAL A 45 9.63 18.39 5.68
C VAL A 45 10.96 17.87 5.14
N SER A 46 12.04 18.58 5.44
CA SER A 46 13.38 18.22 4.96
C SER A 46 14.08 17.14 5.81
N GLY A 47 13.62 16.93 7.05
CA GLY A 47 14.14 15.92 7.97
C GLY A 47 13.18 14.76 8.21
N ASN A 48 13.38 14.07 9.33
CA ASN A 48 12.55 12.99 9.81
C ASN A 48 11.25 13.49 10.44
N MET A 49 10.22 12.65 10.45
CA MET A 49 8.93 12.93 11.11
C MET A 49 8.61 11.83 12.12
N THR A 50 8.43 12.23 13.38
CA THR A 50 7.96 11.33 14.44
C THR A 50 6.66 11.85 15.05
N ALA A 51 5.60 11.05 15.02
CA ALA A 51 4.34 11.44 15.65
C ALA A 51 3.45 10.29 16.11
N GLU A 52 2.56 10.52 17.07
CA GLU A 52 1.53 9.50 17.35
C GLU A 52 0.48 9.48 16.22
N TRP A 53 0.06 10.64 15.74
CA TRP A 53 -0.97 10.76 14.71
C TRP A 53 -0.52 11.67 13.57
N LEU A 54 -0.57 11.15 12.35
CA LEU A 54 -0.37 11.89 11.11
C LEU A 54 -1.64 11.86 10.25
N ASN A 55 -2.33 12.99 10.16
CA ASN A 55 -3.51 13.15 9.33
C ASN A 55 -3.23 14.08 8.15
N ILE A 56 -3.25 13.53 6.93
CA ILE A 56 -2.95 14.26 5.70
C ILE A 56 -4.22 14.32 4.87
N PHE A 57 -4.75 15.54 4.70
CA PHE A 57 -5.90 15.84 3.84
C PHE A 57 -5.48 16.51 2.53
N GLY A 58 -4.37 17.26 2.53
CA GLY A 58 -3.74 17.83 1.34
C GLY A 58 -2.53 16.99 0.91
N GLN A 59 -1.37 17.63 0.76
CA GLN A 59 -0.11 16.96 0.37
C GLN A 59 0.95 17.07 1.46
N ALA A 60 1.70 15.99 1.70
CA ALA A 60 2.87 15.99 2.56
C ALA A 60 4.07 15.35 1.86
N ASN A 61 5.16 16.10 1.72
CA ASN A 61 6.44 15.62 1.21
C ASN A 61 7.43 15.54 2.37
N ILE A 62 7.98 14.35 2.66
CA ILE A 62 8.89 14.12 3.77
C ILE A 62 10.17 13.50 3.22
N ARG A 63 11.30 14.21 3.36
CA ARG A 63 12.59 13.73 2.82
C ARG A 63 13.26 12.68 3.70
N GLY A 64 12.99 12.69 5.01
CA GLY A 64 13.54 11.72 5.94
C GLY A 64 12.64 10.51 6.18
N ASN A 65 12.95 9.78 7.25
CA ASN A 65 12.17 8.66 7.73
C ASN A 65 10.91 9.14 8.47
N VAL A 66 9.88 8.31 8.45
CA VAL A 66 8.62 8.52 9.18
C VAL A 66 8.45 7.42 10.22
N HIS A 67 8.26 7.79 11.49
CA HIS A 67 7.91 6.86 12.55
C HIS A 67 6.64 7.34 13.26
N VAL A 68 5.54 6.63 13.06
CA VAL A 68 4.23 7.07 13.55
C VAL A 68 3.32 5.94 14.00
N LYS A 69 2.49 6.15 15.01
CA LYS A 69 1.52 5.10 15.40
C LYS A 69 0.38 4.99 14.38
N THR A 70 -0.17 6.11 13.95
CA THR A 70 -1.30 6.10 13.00
C THR A 70 -1.16 7.13 11.90
N ILE A 71 -1.32 6.68 10.64
CA ILE A 71 -1.47 7.53 9.47
C ILE A 71 -2.93 7.48 8.99
N LYS A 72 -3.55 8.65 8.80
CA LYS A 72 -4.79 8.78 8.04
C LYS A 72 -4.51 9.65 6.83
N LEU A 73 -4.46 9.02 5.66
CA LEU A 73 -4.11 9.66 4.41
C LEU A 73 -5.36 9.78 3.53
N PHE A 74 -5.88 10.98 3.38
CA PHE A 74 -7.00 11.32 2.48
C PHE A 74 -6.55 12.07 1.22
N GLY A 75 -5.34 12.63 1.23
CA GLY A 75 -4.73 13.29 0.09
C GLY A 75 -3.52 12.51 -0.44
N GLN A 76 -2.37 13.17 -0.50
CA GLN A 76 -1.14 12.60 -1.06
C GLN A 76 0.02 12.66 -0.05
N ALA A 77 0.82 11.61 0.00
CA ALA A 77 2.03 11.56 0.80
C ALA A 77 3.20 11.04 -0.03
N ASP A 78 4.27 11.82 -0.12
CA ASP A 78 5.53 11.44 -0.75
C ASP A 78 6.62 11.37 0.32
N ILE A 79 7.09 10.16 0.64
CA ILE A 79 8.09 9.90 1.68
C ILE A 79 9.32 9.30 1.02
N ARG A 80 10.47 9.95 1.16
CA ARG A 80 11.72 9.44 0.57
C ARG A 80 12.40 8.37 1.44
N GLY A 81 12.23 8.46 2.76
CA GLY A 81 12.80 7.50 3.71
C GLY A 81 11.92 6.28 3.95
N ASN A 82 12.31 5.51 4.97
CA ASN A 82 11.54 4.39 5.48
C ASN A 82 10.35 4.88 6.30
N THR A 83 9.26 4.10 6.30
CA THR A 83 8.05 4.36 7.08
C THR A 83 7.80 3.24 8.07
N ASN A 84 7.86 3.55 9.37
CA ASN A 84 7.46 2.66 10.44
C ASN A 84 6.07 3.09 10.97
N VAL A 85 5.06 2.23 10.85
CA VAL A 85 3.66 2.57 11.17
C VAL A 85 2.81 1.45 11.76
N ASP A 86 2.13 1.68 12.89
CA ASP A 86 1.27 0.65 13.48
C ASP A 86 -0.07 0.51 12.72
N ASP A 87 -0.72 1.61 12.34
CA ASP A 87 -2.01 1.64 11.59
C ASP A 87 -1.99 2.69 10.47
N MET A 88 -2.02 2.28 9.20
CA MET A 88 -2.18 3.18 8.06
C MET A 88 -3.56 3.02 7.42
N ARG A 89 -4.31 4.12 7.34
CA ARG A 89 -5.60 4.21 6.64
C ARG A 89 -5.44 5.02 5.36
N LEU A 90 -5.41 4.32 4.23
CA LEU A 90 -5.24 4.91 2.90
C LEU A 90 -6.59 5.26 2.28
N ARG A 91 -6.74 6.51 1.83
CA ARG A 91 -7.87 7.05 1.06
C ARG A 91 -7.37 8.10 0.07
N GLY A 92 -6.34 7.77 -0.69
CA GLY A 92 -5.60 8.73 -1.51
C GLY A 92 -4.42 8.05 -2.20
N ALA A 93 -3.28 8.74 -2.30
CA ALA A 93 -2.06 8.18 -2.88
C ALA A 93 -0.87 8.26 -1.91
N ALA A 94 -0.20 7.14 -1.69
CA ALA A 94 1.04 7.05 -0.92
C ALA A 94 2.19 6.63 -1.83
N HIS A 95 3.26 7.43 -1.87
CA HIS A 95 4.51 7.08 -2.54
C HIS A 95 5.64 7.07 -1.49
N ILE A 96 6.25 5.90 -1.31
CA ILE A 96 7.27 5.63 -0.32
C ILE A 96 8.49 5.06 -1.04
N GLN A 97 9.59 5.79 -1.07
CA GLN A 97 10.81 5.35 -1.77
C GLN A 97 11.62 4.35 -0.93
N GLY A 98 11.44 4.33 0.39
CA GLY A 98 12.04 3.35 1.27
C GLY A 98 11.14 2.13 1.51
N ASN A 99 11.40 1.45 2.62
CA ASN A 99 10.62 0.32 3.11
C ASN A 99 9.44 0.78 3.97
N ILE A 100 8.43 -0.07 4.08
CA ILE A 100 7.40 0.01 5.13
C ILE A 100 7.57 -1.15 6.10
N THR A 101 7.56 -0.84 7.39
CA THR A 101 7.46 -1.84 8.47
C THR A 101 6.32 -1.44 9.39
N GLY A 102 5.41 -2.35 9.74
CA GLY A 102 4.23 -1.93 10.50
C GLY A 102 3.29 -3.01 10.99
N GLY A 103 2.18 -2.56 11.59
CA GLY A 103 1.09 -3.43 12.03
C GLY A 103 0.09 -3.68 10.91
N ALA A 104 -0.79 -2.72 10.66
CA ALA A 104 -1.86 -2.85 9.67
C ALA A 104 -1.86 -1.71 8.64
N ILE A 105 -1.96 -2.07 7.37
CA ILE A 105 -2.22 -1.14 6.27
C ILE A 105 -3.55 -1.53 5.63
N HIS A 106 -4.49 -0.58 5.58
CA HIS A 106 -5.77 -0.83 4.94
C HIS A 106 -6.37 0.40 4.28
N GLY A 107 -7.17 0.19 3.24
CA GLY A 107 -7.94 1.27 2.64
C GLY A 107 -8.14 1.15 1.14
N TYR A 108 -8.30 2.29 0.48
CA TYR A 108 -8.49 2.38 -0.96
C TYR A 108 -7.65 3.50 -1.56
N GLY A 109 -7.18 3.31 -2.80
CA GLY A 109 -6.39 4.30 -3.52
C GLY A 109 -5.15 3.71 -4.18
N GLU A 110 -4.07 4.49 -4.21
CA GLU A 110 -2.81 4.11 -4.82
C GLU A 110 -1.71 4.00 -3.76
N MET A 111 -0.94 2.92 -3.82
CA MET A 111 0.22 2.72 -2.97
C MET A 111 1.42 2.30 -3.81
N ASN A 112 2.48 3.09 -3.77
CA ASN A 112 3.75 2.83 -4.44
C ASN A 112 4.86 2.74 -3.41
N VAL A 113 5.53 1.60 -3.31
CA VAL A 113 6.66 1.34 -2.41
C VAL A 113 7.83 0.87 -3.25
N SER A 114 8.96 1.60 -3.21
CA SER A 114 10.15 1.23 -3.99
C SER A 114 11.04 0.20 -3.28
N GLY A 115 10.80 -0.08 -2.00
CA GLY A 115 11.44 -1.15 -1.24
C GLY A 115 10.47 -2.26 -0.85
N ASP A 116 10.72 -2.84 0.32
CA ASP A 116 9.92 -3.91 0.92
C ASP A 116 8.75 -3.37 1.76
N CYS A 117 7.69 -4.16 1.89
CA CYS A 117 6.56 -3.90 2.77
C CYS A 117 6.35 -5.11 3.70
N GLU A 118 6.66 -4.92 4.98
CA GLU A 118 6.50 -5.93 6.03
C GLU A 118 5.45 -5.48 7.05
N THR A 119 4.33 -6.20 7.13
CA THR A 119 3.22 -5.85 8.04
C THR A 119 2.54 -7.08 8.64
N GLU A 120 1.71 -6.93 9.66
CA GLU A 120 0.84 -8.02 10.13
C GLU A 120 -0.35 -8.22 9.16
N SER A 121 -0.93 -7.11 8.66
CA SER A 121 -2.07 -7.15 7.75
C SER A 121 -1.96 -6.08 6.65
N PHE A 122 -2.21 -6.49 5.41
CA PHE A 122 -2.23 -5.62 4.24
C PHE A 122 -3.55 -5.79 3.47
N SER A 123 -4.42 -4.79 3.48
CA SER A 123 -5.76 -4.86 2.86
C SER A 123 -6.06 -3.62 2.01
N VAL A 124 -5.70 -3.62 0.73
CA VAL A 124 -5.84 -2.45 -0.15
C VAL A 124 -6.74 -2.73 -1.35
N LYS A 125 -7.70 -1.83 -1.57
CA LYS A 125 -8.51 -1.78 -2.79
C LYS A 125 -8.04 -0.66 -3.71
N GLY A 126 -7.48 -1.01 -4.87
CA GLY A 126 -6.91 0.00 -5.75
C GLY A 126 -5.75 -0.51 -6.58
N VAL A 127 -4.74 0.34 -6.71
CA VAL A 127 -3.48 0.05 -7.41
C VAL A 127 -2.37 -0.05 -6.38
N VAL A 128 -1.63 -1.15 -6.42
CA VAL A 128 -0.49 -1.39 -5.54
C VAL A 128 0.73 -1.68 -6.40
N GLN A 129 1.79 -0.89 -6.23
CA GLN A 129 3.13 -1.18 -6.75
C GLN A 129 4.07 -1.35 -5.56
N ILE A 130 4.65 -2.54 -5.39
CA ILE A 130 5.70 -2.80 -4.41
C ILE A 130 6.85 -3.43 -5.18
N ALA A 131 7.99 -2.77 -5.23
CA ALA A 131 9.08 -3.17 -6.13
C ALA A 131 9.68 -4.53 -5.77
N ASN A 132 9.70 -4.87 -4.48
CA ASN A 132 10.33 -6.08 -3.96
C ASN A 132 9.26 -6.98 -3.32
N THR A 133 9.33 -7.17 -2.00
CA THR A 133 8.50 -8.11 -1.26
C THR A 133 7.33 -7.41 -0.56
N LEU A 134 6.15 -8.03 -0.59
CA LEU A 134 5.06 -7.80 0.34
C LEU A 134 4.95 -9.01 1.26
N ASN A 135 5.37 -8.88 2.51
CA ASN A 135 5.26 -9.92 3.52
C ASN A 135 4.24 -9.52 4.57
N ALA A 136 3.16 -10.29 4.72
CA ALA A 136 2.22 -10.09 5.82
C ALA A 136 1.50 -11.36 6.23
N GLU A 137 1.04 -11.46 7.49
CA GLU A 137 0.21 -12.61 7.89
C GLU A 137 -1.05 -12.71 7.03
N ARG A 138 -1.69 -11.57 6.74
CA ARG A 138 -2.87 -11.49 5.87
C ARG A 138 -2.68 -10.45 4.78
N VAL A 139 -2.81 -10.88 3.52
CA VAL A 139 -2.85 -10.04 2.33
C VAL A 139 -4.23 -10.12 1.69
N ASP A 140 -4.94 -9.00 1.56
CA ASP A 140 -6.19 -8.87 0.78
C ASP A 140 -6.05 -7.72 -0.24
N LEU A 141 -5.94 -8.08 -1.51
CA LEU A 141 -5.87 -7.14 -2.63
C LEU A 141 -7.16 -7.16 -3.43
N SER A 142 -7.82 -6.01 -3.53
CA SER A 142 -8.98 -5.81 -4.40
C SER A 142 -8.57 -4.94 -5.58
N LEU A 143 -8.22 -5.58 -6.69
CA LEU A 143 -7.69 -4.94 -7.90
C LEU A 143 -8.73 -4.00 -8.54
N TYR A 144 -8.28 -2.78 -8.86
CA TYR A 144 -9.15 -1.72 -9.37
C TYR A 144 -8.38 -0.72 -10.26
N PHE A 145 -9.03 -0.22 -11.31
CA PHE A 145 -8.56 0.82 -12.26
C PHE A 145 -7.30 0.54 -13.10
N ALA A 146 -6.28 -0.12 -12.59
CA ALA A 146 -5.05 -0.42 -13.33
C ALA A 146 -4.36 -1.67 -12.78
N ASP A 147 -3.33 -2.12 -13.48
CA ASP A 147 -2.53 -3.27 -13.06
C ASP A 147 -1.70 -2.93 -11.82
N SER A 148 -1.72 -3.83 -10.86
CA SER A 148 -0.83 -3.84 -9.69
C SER A 148 0.40 -4.68 -9.99
N ARG A 149 1.55 -4.31 -9.42
CA ARG A 149 2.80 -5.08 -9.56
C ARG A 149 3.45 -5.27 -8.20
N ILE A 150 3.75 -6.51 -7.86
CA ILE A 150 4.46 -6.87 -6.64
C ILE A 150 5.37 -8.03 -7.00
N SER A 151 6.69 -7.90 -6.86
CA SER A 151 7.62 -8.97 -7.29
C SER A 151 7.37 -10.26 -6.52
N GLU A 152 7.32 -10.19 -5.20
CA GLU A 152 7.06 -11.37 -4.35
C GLU A 152 6.00 -11.07 -3.28
N ILE A 153 5.06 -11.99 -3.07
CA ILE A 153 4.05 -11.90 -2.02
C ILE A 153 4.20 -13.11 -1.10
N GLY A 154 4.50 -12.85 0.17
CA GLY A 154 4.56 -13.83 1.24
C GLY A 154 3.46 -13.60 2.27
N GLY A 155 2.84 -14.68 2.76
CA GLY A 155 1.90 -14.55 3.86
C GLY A 155 1.16 -15.83 4.25
N LYS A 156 0.53 -15.83 5.42
CA LYS A 156 -0.27 -16.98 5.86
C LYS A 156 -1.56 -17.12 5.05
N THR A 157 -2.24 -16.01 4.82
CA THR A 157 -3.45 -15.98 3.98
C THR A 157 -3.32 -14.88 2.93
N ILE A 158 -3.35 -15.27 1.66
CA ILE A 158 -3.25 -14.36 0.52
C ILE A 158 -4.53 -14.44 -0.29
N ARG A 159 -5.17 -13.28 -0.48
CA ARG A 159 -6.40 -13.14 -1.25
C ARG A 159 -6.26 -12.00 -2.25
N VAL A 160 -6.35 -12.33 -3.53
CA VAL A 160 -6.39 -11.35 -4.62
C VAL A 160 -7.69 -11.53 -5.37
N LYS A 161 -8.44 -10.43 -5.50
CA LYS A 161 -9.75 -10.39 -6.16
C LYS A 161 -9.82 -9.24 -7.14
N ARG A 162 -10.59 -9.40 -8.20
CA ARG A 162 -11.00 -8.24 -9.01
C ARG A 162 -12.25 -7.61 -8.42
N SER A 163 -12.23 -6.30 -8.19
CA SER A 163 -13.39 -5.56 -7.72
C SER A 163 -14.53 -5.63 -8.74
N LYS A 164 -15.72 -6.08 -8.30
CA LYS A 164 -16.95 -6.21 -9.13
C LYS A 164 -17.73 -4.91 -9.31
N TRP A 165 -17.17 -3.76 -8.93
CA TRP A 165 -17.92 -2.51 -8.93
C TRP A 165 -18.26 -2.04 -10.36
N ASN A 166 -19.51 -1.62 -10.58
CA ASN A 166 -20.08 -1.15 -11.85
C ASN A 166 -19.22 -0.07 -12.51
N VAL A 167 -18.28 -0.50 -13.34
CA VAL A 167 -17.67 0.31 -14.41
C VAL A 167 -18.71 0.86 -15.40
N MET A 168 -19.96 0.38 -15.33
CA MET A 168 -21.11 0.86 -16.09
C MET A 168 -21.43 2.35 -15.88
N ASN A 169 -21.11 2.94 -14.71
CA ASN A 169 -21.49 4.33 -14.39
C ASN A 169 -20.40 5.38 -14.64
N LEU A 170 -19.17 4.99 -15.00
CA LEU A 170 -18.05 5.95 -15.17
C LEU A 170 -17.39 5.92 -16.56
N PHE A 171 -17.60 4.89 -17.39
CA PHE A 171 -16.80 4.69 -18.60
C PHE A 171 -17.63 4.50 -19.87
N LYS A 172 -18.30 5.56 -20.32
CA LYS A 172 -18.61 5.75 -21.75
C LYS A 172 -17.42 6.30 -22.56
N GLY A 173 -16.24 6.51 -21.95
CA GLY A 173 -15.16 7.25 -22.62
C GLY A 173 -13.71 6.89 -22.29
N MET A 174 -13.41 5.87 -21.48
CA MET A 174 -12.01 5.50 -21.22
C MET A 174 -11.83 3.98 -21.22
N ALA A 175 -10.79 3.57 -21.96
CA ALA A 175 -10.44 2.25 -22.42
C ALA A 175 -10.41 1.12 -21.36
N ASN A 176 -10.52 -0.12 -21.84
CA ASN A 176 -10.10 -1.38 -21.22
C ASN A 176 -8.98 -1.19 -20.20
N THR A 177 -9.33 -1.01 -18.93
CA THR A 177 -8.35 -1.06 -17.84
C THR A 177 -8.16 -2.52 -17.44
N SER A 178 -6.98 -3.06 -17.75
CA SER A 178 -6.50 -4.28 -17.11
C SER A 178 -6.37 -3.97 -15.62
N ALA A 179 -7.11 -4.71 -14.81
CA ALA A 179 -7.03 -4.67 -13.35
C ALA A 179 -6.52 -6.03 -12.92
N ARG A 180 -5.25 -6.29 -13.24
CA ARG A 180 -4.54 -7.53 -12.94
C ARG A 180 -3.50 -7.31 -11.85
N LEU A 181 -3.11 -8.38 -11.20
CA LEU A 181 -1.87 -8.44 -10.44
C LEU A 181 -0.80 -9.09 -11.32
N MET A 182 0.35 -8.44 -11.45
CA MET A 182 1.56 -9.02 -12.03
C MET A 182 2.55 -9.28 -10.90
N THR A 183 2.99 -10.53 -10.76
CA THR A 183 3.89 -10.95 -9.71
C THR A 183 4.81 -12.07 -10.19
N GLU A 184 5.96 -12.24 -9.57
CA GLU A 184 6.85 -13.35 -9.88
C GLU A 184 6.49 -14.54 -9.00
N ILE A 185 6.41 -14.33 -7.69
CA ILE A 185 6.20 -15.39 -6.70
C ILE A 185 5.06 -15.03 -5.74
N VAL A 186 4.18 -16.00 -5.49
CA VAL A 186 3.19 -15.95 -4.40
C VAL A 186 3.40 -17.18 -3.51
N GLU A 187 3.75 -16.98 -2.25
CA GLU A 187 4.00 -18.06 -1.28
C GLU A 187 3.16 -17.90 -0.01
N GLY A 188 2.43 -18.93 0.39
CA GLY A 188 1.59 -18.89 1.60
C GLY A 188 0.76 -20.14 1.89
N ASP A 189 0.17 -20.24 3.09
CA ASP A 189 -0.60 -21.44 3.47
C ASP A 189 -1.94 -21.51 2.72
N GLU A 190 -2.70 -20.41 2.71
CA GLU A 190 -4.01 -20.31 2.06
C GLU A 190 -3.98 -19.23 0.99
N ILE A 191 -4.11 -19.63 -0.27
CA ILE A 191 -3.99 -18.74 -1.43
C ILE A 191 -5.28 -18.75 -2.24
N TYR A 192 -5.85 -17.57 -2.47
CA TYR A 192 -6.93 -17.33 -3.42
C TYR A 192 -6.54 -16.23 -4.40
N LEU A 193 -6.50 -16.54 -5.70
CA LEU A 193 -6.11 -15.57 -6.73
C LEU A 193 -7.18 -15.43 -7.81
N GLU A 194 -7.46 -14.19 -8.22
CA GLU A 194 -8.19 -13.86 -9.44
C GLU A 194 -7.38 -12.86 -10.25
N HIS A 195 -7.52 -12.88 -11.59
CA HIS A 195 -6.89 -11.89 -12.47
C HIS A 195 -5.39 -11.66 -12.20
N THR A 196 -4.66 -12.72 -11.88
CA THR A 196 -3.24 -12.67 -11.52
C THR A 196 -2.38 -13.33 -12.59
N SER A 197 -1.28 -12.70 -12.98
CA SER A 197 -0.19 -13.34 -13.72
C SER A 197 0.96 -13.59 -12.77
N ALA A 198 1.36 -14.84 -12.61
CA ALA A 198 2.44 -15.24 -11.70
C ALA A 198 3.37 -16.28 -12.34
N GLN A 199 4.66 -16.22 -12.04
CA GLN A 199 5.57 -17.30 -12.43
C GLN A 199 5.38 -18.51 -11.51
N ILE A 200 5.39 -18.32 -10.19
CA ILE A 200 5.27 -19.41 -9.22
C ILE A 200 4.20 -19.05 -8.20
N VAL A 201 3.29 -20.00 -7.95
CA VAL A 201 2.39 -19.97 -6.79
C VAL A 201 2.63 -21.21 -5.96
N ARG A 202 3.09 -21.04 -4.73
CA ARG A 202 3.41 -22.13 -3.80
C ARG A 202 2.59 -22.02 -2.52
N GLY A 203 1.94 -23.10 -2.11
CA GLY A 203 1.18 -23.07 -0.86
C GLY A 203 0.55 -24.39 -0.43
N ASP A 204 -0.13 -24.42 0.71
CA ASP A 204 -0.78 -25.63 1.19
C ASP A 204 -2.15 -25.86 0.51
N ARG A 205 -3.01 -24.84 0.60
CA ARG A 205 -4.36 -24.83 0.01
C ARG A 205 -4.49 -23.69 -0.98
N ILE A 206 -4.58 -24.03 -2.26
CA ILE A 206 -4.58 -23.06 -3.36
C ILE A 206 -5.90 -23.11 -4.13
N ILE A 207 -6.50 -21.93 -4.34
CA ILE A 207 -7.68 -21.72 -5.18
C ILE A 207 -7.34 -20.68 -6.25
N ILE A 208 -7.28 -21.13 -7.50
CA ILE A 208 -7.06 -20.28 -8.67
C ILE A 208 -8.41 -19.95 -9.31
N GLY A 209 -8.86 -18.73 -9.08
CA GLY A 209 -10.06 -18.15 -9.69
C GLY A 209 -9.85 -17.69 -11.14
N PRO A 210 -10.90 -17.16 -11.78
CA PRO A 210 -10.89 -16.80 -13.20
C PRO A 210 -9.88 -15.69 -13.54
N GLY A 211 -9.42 -15.70 -14.79
CA GLY A 211 -8.53 -14.67 -15.33
C GLY A 211 -7.08 -14.78 -14.89
N CYS A 212 -6.71 -15.82 -14.15
CA CYS A 212 -5.31 -16.09 -13.79
C CYS A 212 -4.54 -16.73 -14.96
N ASP A 213 -3.24 -16.44 -15.01
CA ASP A 213 -2.26 -17.01 -15.92
C ASP A 213 -0.98 -17.34 -15.13
N ILE A 214 -0.78 -18.61 -14.81
CA ILE A 214 0.24 -19.07 -13.86
C ILE A 214 1.18 -20.06 -14.55
N GLU A 215 2.50 -19.84 -14.43
CA GLU A 215 3.49 -20.76 -15.03
C GLU A 215 3.58 -22.07 -14.24
N LEU A 216 3.82 -22.01 -12.92
CA LEU A 216 3.95 -23.18 -12.05
C LEU A 216 3.13 -23.02 -10.76
N ILE A 217 2.40 -24.09 -10.40
CA ILE A 217 1.78 -24.23 -9.08
C ILE A 217 2.40 -25.39 -8.32
N GLU A 218 2.86 -25.14 -7.10
CA GLU A 218 3.32 -26.17 -6.15
C GLU A 218 2.39 -26.20 -4.93
N TYR A 219 1.75 -27.35 -4.67
CA TYR A 219 0.76 -27.46 -3.58
C TYR A 219 0.91 -28.71 -2.72
N GLN A 220 0.50 -28.63 -1.44
CA GLN A 220 0.56 -29.76 -0.49
C GLN A 220 -0.80 -30.43 -0.30
N THR A 221 -1.79 -29.75 0.30
CA THR A 221 -3.09 -30.36 0.62
C THR A 221 -4.06 -30.35 -0.56
N SER A 222 -4.35 -29.18 -1.16
CA SER A 222 -5.41 -29.08 -2.17
C SER A 222 -5.17 -27.97 -3.19
N LEU A 223 -5.56 -28.25 -4.44
CA LEU A 223 -5.62 -27.28 -5.54
C LEU A 223 -7.01 -27.29 -6.17
N GLN A 224 -7.66 -26.13 -6.23
CA GLN A 224 -8.86 -25.89 -7.03
C GLN A 224 -8.56 -24.86 -8.11
N GLN A 225 -9.06 -25.09 -9.33
CA GLN A 225 -8.85 -24.20 -10.46
C GLN A 225 -10.15 -23.94 -11.21
N SER A 226 -10.40 -22.68 -11.54
CA SER A 226 -11.45 -22.28 -12.48
C SER A 226 -11.09 -22.68 -13.92
N GLU A 227 -12.08 -23.14 -14.69
CA GLU A 227 -11.94 -23.39 -16.14
C GLU A 227 -11.51 -22.14 -16.93
N ARG A 228 -11.66 -20.94 -16.35
CA ARG A 228 -11.27 -19.65 -16.94
C ARG A 228 -9.89 -19.17 -16.47
N ALA A 229 -9.08 -20.05 -15.90
CA ALA A 229 -7.70 -19.79 -15.52
C ALA A 229 -6.76 -20.65 -16.37
N VAL A 230 -5.62 -20.09 -16.75
CA VAL A 230 -4.55 -20.79 -17.45
C VAL A 230 -3.47 -21.13 -16.42
N VAL A 231 -3.06 -22.40 -16.37
CA VAL A 231 -1.97 -22.88 -15.53
C VAL A 231 -1.14 -23.84 -16.37
N LYS A 232 0.15 -23.58 -16.54
CA LYS A 232 1.01 -24.40 -17.42
C LYS A 232 1.48 -25.68 -16.74
N GLU A 233 1.98 -25.59 -15.52
CA GLU A 233 2.47 -26.74 -14.75
C GLU A 233 1.87 -26.78 -13.34
N LYS A 234 1.64 -27.99 -12.83
CA LYS A 234 1.14 -28.25 -11.48
C LYS A 234 1.91 -29.40 -10.86
N ARG A 235 2.43 -29.18 -9.66
CA ARG A 235 3.16 -30.17 -8.88
C ARG A 235 2.57 -30.29 -7.48
N LYS A 236 2.30 -31.52 -7.07
CA LYS A 236 2.03 -31.81 -5.65
C LYS A 236 3.37 -32.11 -4.97
N ILE A 237 3.67 -31.41 -3.88
CA ILE A 237 4.92 -31.54 -3.10
C ILE A 237 4.66 -32.03 -1.69
#